data_AF-A0A941UHB1-F1
#
_entry.id   AF-A0A941UHB1-F1
#
_cell.length_a   1.000
_cell.length_b   1.000
_cell.length_c   1.000
_cell.angle_alpha   90.00
_cell.angle_beta   90.00
_cell.angle_gamma   90.00
#
_symmetry.space_group_name_H-M   'P 1'
#
loop_
_entity.id
_entity.type
_entity.pdbx_description
1 polymer ?
#
loop_
_entity_poly.entity_id
_entity_poly.type
_entity_poly.pdbx_seq_one_letter_code
_entity_poly.pdbx_strand_id
1 'polypeptide(L)'
;GDPIGTEFGKTIDEINFGVGTDQAMNNLAHRVDCPDLQFFVVSVIIQRETGGNLAEILEKIASLVRERFKLYGKIRSLAAEGKLSAIILVALPPVMALYFFLIQPEYIGLLFKDPIGIAMVVGASIAMFFGSYVMKKMIEIRV
;
A
#
# COMPACT_ATOMS: atom_id res chain seq x y z
N GLY A 1 -24.83 -0.22 3.20
CA GLY A 1 -25.19 -0.55 4.59
C GLY A 1 -24.05 -0.11 5.47
N ASP A 2 -24.33 0.56 6.57
CA ASP A 2 -23.30 1.02 7.51
C ASP A 2 -22.84 -0.18 8.37
N PRO A 3 -21.67 -0.79 8.06
CA PRO A 3 -21.26 -2.03 8.71
C PRO A 3 -20.86 -1.78 10.17
N ILE A 4 -20.30 -0.60 10.46
CA ILE A 4 -19.77 -0.27 11.78
C ILE A 4 -20.89 0.13 12.74
N GLY A 5 -21.89 0.90 12.27
CA GLY A 5 -23.06 1.27 13.07
C GLY A 5 -23.84 0.05 13.57
N THR A 6 -23.93 -1.00 12.75
CA THR A 6 -24.56 -2.26 13.13
C THR A 6 -23.80 -2.97 14.27
N GLU A 7 -22.47 -3.00 14.20
CA GLU A 7 -21.63 -3.66 15.20
C GLU A 7 -21.61 -2.90 16.53
N PHE A 8 -21.63 -1.57 16.51
CA PHE A 8 -21.82 -0.75 17.71
C PHE A 8 -23.22 -0.93 18.31
N GLY A 9 -24.26 -1.05 17.47
CA GLY A 9 -25.61 -1.37 17.92
C GLY A 9 -25.66 -2.68 18.72
N LYS A 10 -25.07 -3.75 18.18
CA LYS A 10 -24.95 -5.05 18.88
C LYS A 10 -24.19 -4.93 20.21
N THR A 11 -23.13 -4.13 20.26
CA THR A 11 -22.38 -3.89 21.51
C THR A 11 -23.23 -3.17 22.55
N ILE A 12 -24.03 -2.19 22.13
CA ILE A 12 -24.97 -1.49 23.01
C ILE A 12 -26.05 -2.46 23.50
N ASP A 13 -26.57 -3.31 22.63
CA ASP A 13 -27.55 -4.33 22.99
C ASP A 13 -26.97 -5.30 24.03
N GLU A 14 -25.74 -5.80 23.84
CA GLU A 14 -25.05 -6.64 24.83
C GLU A 14 -24.98 -5.97 26.20
N ILE A 15 -24.60 -4.69 26.24
CA ILE A 15 -24.55 -3.89 27.48
C ILE A 15 -25.95 -3.78 28.11
N ASN A 16 -26.99 -3.51 27.30
CA ASN A 16 -28.38 -3.42 27.77
C ASN A 16 -28.91 -4.75 28.32
N PHE A 17 -28.43 -5.89 27.78
CA PHE A 17 -28.75 -7.22 28.28
C PHE A 17 -27.91 -7.64 29.50
N GLY A 18 -27.07 -6.75 30.04
CA GLY A 18 -26.32 -6.97 31.28
C GLY A 18 -24.92 -7.55 31.09
N VAL A 19 -24.41 -7.64 29.85
CA VAL A 19 -23.00 -7.96 29.61
C VAL A 19 -22.14 -6.82 30.12
N GLY A 20 -21.06 -7.13 30.85
CA GLY A 20 -20.10 -6.13 31.32
C GLY A 20 -19.53 -5.34 30.13
N THR A 21 -19.44 -4.03 30.23
CA THR A 21 -18.99 -3.16 29.13
C THR A 21 -17.62 -3.57 28.58
N ASP A 22 -16.70 -4.03 29.43
CA ASP A 22 -15.36 -4.43 29.00
C ASP A 22 -15.43 -5.72 28.17
N GLN A 23 -16.32 -6.65 28.56
CA GLN A 23 -16.61 -7.86 27.80
C GLN A 23 -17.29 -7.51 26.46
N ALA A 24 -18.27 -6.61 26.47
CA ALA A 24 -18.98 -6.18 25.26
C ALA A 24 -18.05 -5.46 24.26
N MET A 25 -17.13 -4.62 24.76
CA MET A 25 -16.12 -3.96 23.92
C MET A 25 -15.10 -4.96 23.36
N ASN A 26 -14.67 -5.97 24.13
CA ASN A 26 -13.83 -7.05 23.61
C ASN A 26 -14.56 -7.88 22.54
N ASN A 27 -15.85 -8.16 22.72
CA ASN A 27 -16.66 -8.83 21.72
C ASN A 27 -16.73 -8.00 20.42
N LEU A 28 -16.86 -6.67 20.51
CA LEU A 28 -16.80 -5.77 19.35
C LEU A 28 -15.47 -5.88 18.60
N ALA A 29 -14.34 -5.83 19.33
CA ALA A 29 -13.01 -5.97 18.75
C ALA A 29 -12.84 -7.32 18.02
N HIS A 30 -13.38 -8.40 18.58
CA HIS A 30 -13.38 -9.72 17.97
C HIS A 30 -14.25 -9.84 16.73
N ARG A 31 -15.41 -9.17 16.69
CA ARG A 31 -16.33 -9.24 15.53
C ARG A 31 -15.83 -8.48 14.31
N VAL A 32 -15.17 -7.34 14.52
CA VAL A 32 -14.71 -6.47 13.41
C VAL A 32 -13.30 -6.82 12.93
N ASP A 33 -12.47 -7.44 13.79
CA ASP A 33 -11.09 -7.85 13.49
C ASP A 33 -10.27 -6.75 12.79
N CYS A 34 -10.28 -5.55 13.38
CA CYS A 34 -9.53 -4.40 12.88
C CYS A 34 -8.50 -3.98 13.95
N PRO A 35 -7.20 -3.89 13.61
CA PRO A 35 -6.15 -3.49 14.55
C PRO A 35 -6.44 -2.14 15.23
N ASP A 36 -6.89 -1.14 14.46
CA ASP A 36 -7.19 0.20 15.02
C ASP A 36 -8.37 0.15 16.01
N LEU A 37 -9.35 -0.74 15.78
CA LEU A 37 -10.48 -0.94 16.70
C LEU A 37 -10.06 -1.68 17.98
N GLN A 38 -9.13 -2.64 17.88
CA GLN A 38 -8.56 -3.31 19.05
C GLN A 38 -7.82 -2.30 19.95
N PHE A 39 -7.01 -1.41 19.35
CA PHE A 39 -6.36 -0.33 20.10
C PHE A 39 -7.39 0.60 20.76
N PHE A 40 -8.47 0.93 20.06
CA PHE A 40 -9.56 1.72 20.61
C PHE A 40 -10.21 1.05 21.83
N VAL A 41 -10.60 -0.22 21.72
CA VAL A 41 -11.25 -0.98 22.79
C VAL A 41 -10.37 -1.07 24.03
N VAL A 42 -9.09 -1.43 23.87
CA VAL A 42 -8.14 -1.49 24.99
C VAL A 42 -7.98 -0.14 25.67
N SER A 43 -7.88 0.94 24.89
CA SER A 43 -7.75 2.30 25.44
C SER A 43 -9.00 2.72 26.23
N VAL A 44 -10.20 2.37 25.76
CA VAL A 44 -11.47 2.66 26.44
C VAL A 44 -11.59 1.91 27.76
N ILE A 45 -11.23 0.62 27.79
CA ILE A 45 -11.28 -0.22 28.99
C ILE A 45 -10.33 0.34 30.06
N ILE A 46 -9.05 0.57 29.72
CA ILE A 46 -8.05 1.14 30.63
C ILE A 46 -8.52 2.49 31.19
N GLN A 47 -9.15 3.32 30.36
CA GLN A 47 -9.54 4.65 30.77
C GLN A 47 -10.81 4.68 31.64
N ARG A 48 -11.73 3.71 31.49
CA ARG A 48 -12.84 3.51 32.42
C ARG A 48 -12.36 3.08 33.80
N GLU A 49 -11.32 2.25 33.89
CA GLU A 49 -10.74 1.83 35.17
C GLU A 49 -10.02 2.96 35.90
N THR A 50 -9.35 3.84 35.15
CA THR A 50 -8.54 4.94 35.71
C THR A 50 -9.28 6.28 35.82
N GLY A 51 -10.48 6.41 35.25
CA GLY A 51 -11.33 7.62 35.33
C GLY A 51 -10.84 8.79 34.47
N GLY A 52 -10.05 8.53 33.42
CA GLY A 52 -9.50 9.57 32.55
C GLY A 52 -10.49 10.14 31.52
N ASN A 53 -10.06 11.15 30.76
CA ASN A 53 -10.89 11.79 29.74
C ASN A 53 -10.98 10.96 28.44
N LEU A 54 -12.03 10.13 28.34
CA LEU A 54 -12.35 9.33 27.15
C LEU A 54 -12.47 10.16 25.87
N ALA A 55 -12.96 11.41 25.96
CA ALA A 55 -13.08 12.28 24.80
C ALA A 55 -11.69 12.63 24.23
N GLU A 56 -10.69 12.82 25.09
CA GLU A 56 -9.31 13.12 24.68
C GLU A 56 -8.65 11.92 23.98
N ILE A 57 -8.83 10.69 24.49
CA ILE A 57 -8.30 9.49 23.82
C ILE A 57 -9.00 9.24 22.50
N LEU A 58 -10.33 9.37 22.46
CA LEU A 58 -11.10 9.24 21.22
C LEU A 58 -10.60 10.21 20.15
N GLU A 59 -10.33 11.45 20.53
CA GLU A 59 -9.80 12.45 19.62
C GLU A 59 -8.38 12.11 19.13
N LYS A 60 -7.51 11.59 20.01
CA LYS A 60 -6.17 11.10 19.65
C LYS A 60 -6.22 9.90 18.71
N ILE A 61 -7.09 8.93 18.95
CA ILE A 61 -7.21 7.76 18.06
C ILE A 61 -7.79 8.19 16.71
N ALA A 62 -8.82 9.06 16.71
CA ALA A 62 -9.38 9.59 15.47
C ALA A 62 -8.34 10.36 14.64
N SER A 63 -7.46 11.14 15.28
CA SER A 63 -6.38 11.83 14.58
C SER A 63 -5.34 10.86 14.03
N LEU A 64 -4.90 9.88 14.82
CA LEU A 64 -3.96 8.84 14.39
C LEU A 64 -4.48 8.01 13.20
N VAL A 65 -5.74 7.60 13.24
CA VAL A 65 -6.38 6.87 12.13
C VAL A 65 -6.38 7.73 10.86
N ARG A 66 -6.80 9.00 10.96
CA ARG A 66 -6.78 9.93 9.81
C ARG A 66 -5.37 10.15 9.27
N GLU A 67 -4.36 10.24 10.13
CA GLU A 67 -2.96 10.37 9.73
C GLU A 67 -2.46 9.12 8.99
N ARG A 68 -2.81 7.91 9.47
CA ARG A 68 -2.50 6.66 8.76
C ARG A 68 -3.13 6.63 7.37
N PHE A 69 -4.41 7.00 7.24
CA PHE A 69 -5.07 7.08 5.93
C PHE A 69 -4.37 8.08 4.99
N LYS A 70 -3.98 9.25 5.50
CA LYS A 70 -3.20 10.24 4.72
C LYS A 70 -1.85 9.68 4.28
N LEU A 71 -1.15 8.96 5.16
CA LEU A 71 0.12 8.32 4.86
C LEU A 71 -0.03 7.27 3.75
N TYR A 72 -0.99 6.36 3.86
CA TYR A 72 -1.28 5.37 2.83
C TYR A 72 -1.68 6.01 1.50
N GLY A 73 -2.48 7.07 1.54
CA GLY A 73 -2.82 7.85 0.35
C GLY A 73 -1.57 8.44 -0.33
N LYS A 74 -0.65 9.02 0.45
CA LYS A 74 0.61 9.57 -0.06
C LYS A 74 1.52 8.48 -0.64
N ILE A 75 1.64 7.34 0.04
CA ILE A 75 2.42 6.20 -0.44
C ILE A 75 1.85 5.68 -1.77
N ARG A 76 0.53 5.52 -1.88
CA ARG A 76 -0.15 5.10 -3.11
C ARG A 76 0.09 6.07 -4.27
N SER A 77 0.05 7.37 -4.01
CA SER A 77 0.35 8.40 -5.02
C SER A 77 1.80 8.30 -5.51
N LEU A 78 2.76 8.20 -4.59
CA LEU A 78 4.19 8.07 -4.92
C LEU A 78 4.47 6.76 -5.67
N ALA A 79 3.80 5.67 -5.30
CA ALA A 79 3.92 4.39 -5.99
C ALA A 79 3.36 4.47 -7.42
N ALA A 80 2.27 5.21 -7.65
CA ALA A 80 1.71 5.43 -8.99
C ALA A 80 2.68 6.21 -9.89
N GLU A 81 3.31 7.27 -9.37
CA GLU A 81 4.34 8.04 -10.08
C GLU A 81 5.56 7.16 -10.39
N GLY A 82 6.05 6.39 -9.41
CA GLY A 82 7.15 5.45 -9.61
C GLY A 82 6.84 4.37 -10.65
N LYS A 83 5.61 3.86 -10.69
CA LYS A 83 5.15 2.89 -11.69
C LYS A 83 5.14 3.50 -13.09
N LEU A 84 4.65 4.73 -13.26
CA LEU A 84 4.68 5.42 -14.54
C LEU A 84 6.11 5.64 -15.04
N SER A 85 7.00 6.14 -14.17
CA SER A 85 8.41 6.34 -14.49
C SER A 85 9.11 5.04 -14.86
N ALA A 86 8.84 3.94 -14.15
CA ALA A 86 9.37 2.62 -14.49
C ALA A 86 8.88 2.12 -15.86
N ILE A 87 7.59 2.31 -16.18
CA ILE A 87 7.04 1.95 -17.49
C ILE A 87 7.75 2.73 -18.61
N ILE A 88 7.93 4.04 -18.44
CA ILE A 88 8.62 4.88 -19.43
C ILE A 88 10.06 4.43 -19.62
N LEU A 89 10.79 4.19 -18.53
CA LEU A 89 12.20 3.79 -18.58
C LEU A 89 12.39 2.44 -19.27
N VAL A 90 11.53 1.46 -18.98
CA VAL A 90 11.56 0.12 -19.61
C VAL A 90 11.12 0.17 -21.06
N ALA A 91 10.15 1.02 -21.41
CA ALA A 91 9.67 1.15 -22.78
C ALA A 91 10.66 1.88 -23.70
N LEU A 92 11.51 2.76 -23.16
CA LEU A 92 12.35 3.65 -23.96
C LEU A 92 13.32 2.91 -24.90
N PRO A 93 14.11 1.90 -24.47
CA PRO A 93 15.00 1.19 -25.38
C PRO A 93 14.30 0.37 -26.49
N PRO A 94 13.19 -0.35 -26.26
CA PRO A 94 12.43 -0.96 -27.34
C PRO A 94 11.86 0.08 -28.32
N VAL A 95 11.36 1.22 -27.83
CA VAL A 95 10.87 2.31 -28.68
C VAL A 95 12.00 2.89 -29.53
N MET A 96 13.17 3.12 -28.94
CA MET A 96 14.36 3.61 -29.67
C MET A 96 14.85 2.57 -30.68
N ALA A 97 14.85 1.29 -30.33
CA ALA A 97 15.20 0.21 -31.27
C ALA A 97 14.23 0.19 -32.47
N LEU A 98 12.93 0.30 -32.23
CA LEU A 98 11.93 0.39 -33.29
C LEU A 98 12.12 1.64 -34.16
N TYR A 99 12.40 2.78 -33.54
CA TYR A 99 12.69 4.03 -34.23
C TYR A 99 13.89 3.89 -35.17
N PHE A 100 15.02 3.37 -34.68
CA PHE A 100 16.21 3.14 -35.51
C PHE A 100 15.97 2.08 -36.59
N PHE A 101 15.15 1.06 -36.32
CA PHE A 101 14.79 0.07 -37.33
C PHE A 101 14.02 0.67 -38.51
N LEU A 102 13.15 1.66 -38.27
CA LEU A 102 12.37 2.32 -39.33
C LEU A 102 13.16 3.38 -40.10
N ILE A 103 14.04 4.14 -39.41
CA ILE A 103 14.75 5.29 -40.02
C ILE A 103 16.14 4.90 -40.53
N GLN A 104 16.86 4.02 -39.83
CA GLN A 104 18.25 3.64 -40.11
C GLN A 104 18.47 2.12 -39.96
N PRO A 105 17.86 1.29 -40.83
CA PRO A 105 17.92 -0.17 -40.71
C PRO A 105 19.34 -0.74 -40.80
N GLU A 106 20.23 -0.10 -41.56
CA GLU A 106 21.64 -0.50 -41.64
C GLU A 106 22.38 -0.31 -40.31
N TYR A 107 22.09 0.78 -39.58
CA TYR A 107 22.73 1.09 -38.30
C TYR A 107 22.33 0.09 -37.22
N ILE A 108 21.04 -0.19 -37.06
CA ILE A 108 20.58 -1.17 -36.07
C ILE A 108 20.94 -2.61 -36.48
N GLY A 109 21.09 -2.87 -37.78
CA GLY A 109 21.54 -4.15 -38.30
C GLY A 109 22.94 -4.55 -37.83
N LEU A 110 23.83 -3.58 -37.54
CA LEU A 110 25.15 -3.87 -36.96
C LEU A 110 25.04 -4.53 -35.57
N LEU A 111 24.02 -4.19 -34.76
CA LEU A 111 23.83 -4.81 -33.44
C LEU A 111 23.61 -6.32 -33.54
N PHE A 112 23.06 -6.81 -34.66
CA PHE A 112 22.75 -8.23 -34.85
C PHE A 112 23.78 -8.98 -35.69
N LYS A 113 24.65 -8.27 -36.40
CA LYS A 113 25.66 -8.86 -37.30
C LYS A 113 27.06 -8.87 -36.69
N ASP A 114 27.41 -7.88 -35.87
CA ASP A 114 28.70 -7.79 -35.22
C ASP A 114 28.68 -8.56 -33.88
N PRO A 115 29.65 -9.46 -33.61
CA PRO A 115 29.79 -10.14 -32.32
C PRO A 115 29.77 -9.20 -31.11
N ILE A 116 30.36 -8.00 -31.24
CA ILE A 116 30.36 -6.98 -30.18
C ILE A 116 28.95 -6.42 -29.99
N GLY A 117 28.23 -6.17 -31.09
CA GLY A 117 26.85 -5.72 -31.08
C GLY A 117 25.92 -6.69 -30.34
N ILE A 118 26.06 -7.99 -30.63
CA ILE A 118 25.27 -9.05 -29.98
C ILE A 118 25.57 -9.07 -28.47
N ALA A 119 26.84 -8.98 -28.07
CA ALA A 119 27.23 -8.94 -26.66
C ALA A 119 26.62 -7.72 -25.92
N MET A 120 26.58 -6.54 -26.57
CA MET A 120 25.95 -5.35 -26.01
C MET A 120 24.44 -5.51 -25.84
N VAL A 121 23.74 -6.09 -26.82
CA VAL A 121 22.30 -6.35 -26.73
C VAL A 121 21.97 -7.33 -25.59
N VAL A 122 22.74 -8.41 -25.48
CA VAL A 122 22.56 -9.40 -24.41
C VAL A 122 22.81 -8.75 -23.05
N GLY A 123 23.91 -7.99 -22.91
CA GLY A 123 24.21 -7.26 -21.67
C GLY A 123 23.12 -6.25 -21.29
N ALA A 124 22.64 -5.47 -22.25
CA ALA A 124 21.56 -4.50 -22.04
C ALA A 124 20.25 -5.20 -21.65
N SER A 125 19.93 -6.35 -22.26
CA SER A 125 18.73 -7.13 -21.95
C SER A 125 18.77 -7.70 -20.53
N ILE A 126 19.91 -8.22 -20.10
CA ILE A 126 20.11 -8.70 -18.72
C ILE A 126 19.98 -7.54 -17.73
N ALA A 127 20.67 -6.42 -17.98
CA ALA A 127 20.59 -5.24 -17.12
C ALA A 127 19.16 -4.70 -17.03
N MET A 128 18.43 -4.69 -18.14
CA MET A 128 17.01 -4.33 -18.18
C MET A 128 16.15 -5.26 -17.32
N PHE A 129 16.35 -6.57 -17.45
CA PHE A 129 15.58 -7.56 -16.71
C PHE A 129 15.79 -7.38 -15.20
N PHE A 130 17.05 -7.26 -14.77
CA PHE A 130 17.39 -7.00 -13.36
C PHE A 130 16.84 -5.67 -12.87
N GLY A 131 17.01 -4.59 -13.63
CA GLY A 131 16.47 -3.27 -13.28
C GLY A 131 14.95 -3.28 -13.13
N SER A 132 14.25 -3.91 -14.07
CA SER A 132 12.78 -4.05 -14.03
C SER A 132 12.31 -4.87 -12.84
N TYR A 133 13.03 -5.95 -12.52
CA TYR A 133 12.74 -6.78 -11.35
C TYR A 133 12.89 -6.01 -10.03
N VAL A 134 14.00 -5.26 -9.87
CA VAL A 134 14.24 -4.42 -8.68
C VAL A 134 13.17 -3.34 -8.55
N MET A 135 12.82 -2.66 -9.65
CA MET A 135 11.75 -1.64 -9.63
C MET A 135 10.41 -2.24 -9.23
N LYS A 136 10.05 -3.41 -9.75
CA LYS A 136 8.81 -4.10 -9.37
C LYS A 136 8.77 -4.37 -7.86
N LYS A 137 9.85 -4.89 -7.29
CA LYS A 137 9.94 -5.18 -5.84
C LYS A 137 9.86 -3.91 -4.98
N MET A 138 10.48 -2.82 -5.41
CA MET A 138 10.40 -1.53 -4.69
C MET A 138 8.98 -0.95 -4.69
N ILE A 139 8.22 -1.12 -5.78
CA ILE A 139 6.84 -0.64 -5.89
C ILE A 139 5.92 -1.53 -5.03
N GLU A 140 6.08 -2.85 -5.08
CA GLU A 140 5.27 -3.80 -4.30
C GLU A 140 5.44 -3.62 -2.79
N ILE A 141 6.64 -3.29 -2.29
CA ILE A 141 6.85 -3.04 -0.85
C ILE A 141 6.09 -1.80 -0.35
N ARG A 142 5.79 -0.84 -1.24
CA ARG A 142 5.08 0.39 -0.86
C ARG A 142 3.57 0.22 -0.90
N VAL A 143 3.03 -0.72 -1.68
CA VAL A 143 1.59 -0.91 -1.87
C VAL A 143 1.07 -1.97 -0.93
#